data_AF-A0A3D8IPX6-F1
#
_entry.id   AF-A0A3D8IPX6-F1
#
_cell.length_a   1.000
_cell.length_b   1.000
_cell.length_c   1.000
_cell.angle_alpha   90.00
_cell.angle_beta   90.00
_cell.angle_gamma   90.00
#
_symmetry.space_group_name_H-M   'P 1'
#
loop_
_entity.id
_entity.type
_entity.pdbx_description
1 polymer ?
#
loop_
_entity_poly.entity_id
_entity_poly.type
_entity_poly.pdbx_seq_one_letter_code
_entity_poly.pdbx_strand_id
1 'polypeptide(L)'
;MWFLFFFIAIPFILFIGFLVFGIFAIFLINRIFHKKYSQSFSLILPCFSLIFYFILITGGISFKSIDPQYYEFKRLCKKAEDEVTIYNEDYWEIIEKHSDIETNDRGCFYSQKLKQEICFGNFNYKSCTEYKRGSLSKLSIKRYYNNIHYATQIGYNYKYSGLYLKGDESAGWHWKTSNILICEDLKNEKGH
;
A
#
# COMPACT_ATOMS: atom_id res chain seq x y z
N MET A 1 2.74 4.69 28.96
CA MET A 1 2.91 6.14 29.18
C MET A 1 3.14 6.91 27.87
N TRP A 2 4.02 6.43 26.97
CA TRP A 2 4.26 7.03 25.65
C TRP A 2 3.02 7.10 24.73
N PHE A 3 2.13 6.11 24.81
CA PHE A 3 0.88 6.08 24.06
C PHE A 3 -0.04 7.28 24.36
N LEU A 4 -0.29 7.57 25.64
CA LEU A 4 -1.13 8.71 26.04
C LEU A 4 -0.51 10.05 25.61
N PHE A 5 0.82 10.16 25.72
CA PHE A 5 1.51 11.37 25.29
C PHE A 5 1.38 11.60 23.78
N PHE A 6 1.56 10.55 22.98
CA PHE A 6 1.50 10.65 21.52
C PHE A 6 0.07 10.91 21.04
N PHE A 7 -0.92 10.12 21.47
CA PHE A 7 -2.28 10.21 20.94
C PHE A 7 -3.13 11.33 21.55
N ILE A 8 -2.74 11.90 22.70
CA ILE A 8 -3.55 12.90 23.40
C ILE A 8 -2.78 14.22 23.57
N ALA A 9 -1.56 14.19 24.13
CA ALA A 9 -0.86 15.43 24.46
C ALA A 9 -0.36 16.19 23.21
N ILE A 10 0.26 15.50 22.25
CA ILE A 10 0.74 16.11 21.01
C ILE A 10 -0.38 16.77 20.18
N PRO A 11 -1.49 16.10 19.84
CA PRO A 11 -2.56 16.73 19.07
C PRO A 11 -3.20 17.90 19.82
N PHE A 12 -3.29 17.82 21.16
CA PHE A 12 -3.81 18.90 21.98
C PHE A 12 -2.90 20.14 21.98
N ILE A 13 -1.58 19.96 22.08
CA ILE A 13 -0.60 21.05 22.00
C ILE A 13 -0.66 21.72 20.62
N LEU A 14 -0.71 20.93 19.55
CA LEU A 14 -0.83 21.45 18.19
C LEU A 14 -2.14 22.23 18.00
N PHE A 15 -3.25 21.70 18.52
CA PHE A 15 -4.56 22.36 18.46
C PHE A 15 -4.54 23.74 19.15
N ILE A 16 -4.05 23.82 20.38
CA ILE A 16 -3.95 25.09 21.12
C ILE A 16 -3.03 26.07 20.39
N GLY A 17 -1.86 25.61 19.94
CA GLY A 17 -0.90 26.45 19.23
C GLY A 17 -1.49 27.08 17.96
N PHE A 18 -2.14 26.28 17.11
CA PHE A 18 -2.78 26.78 15.89
C PHE A 18 -4.00 27.65 16.17
N LEU A 19 -4.74 27.41 17.25
CA LEU A 19 -5.87 28.25 17.67
C LEU A 19 -5.39 29.65 18.07
N VAL A 20 -4.38 29.75 18.93
CA VAL A 20 -3.80 31.05 19.35
C VAL A 20 -3.24 31.80 18.16
N PHE A 21 -2.50 31.10 17.29
CA PHE A 21 -1.99 31.67 16.05
C PHE A 21 -3.12 32.18 15.12
N GLY A 22 -4.18 31.38 14.96
CA GLY A 22 -5.34 31.76 14.14
C GLY A 22 -6.07 32.99 14.65
N ILE A 23 -6.26 33.11 15.97
CA ILE A 23 -6.85 34.30 16.60
C ILE A 23 -6.00 35.54 16.30
N PHE A 24 -4.68 35.43 16.49
CA PHE A 24 -3.76 36.54 16.26
C PHE A 24 -3.70 36.94 14.77
N ALA A 25 -3.67 35.97 13.86
CA ALA A 25 -3.68 36.21 12.41
C ALA A 25 -4.94 36.94 11.96
N ILE A 26 -6.13 36.51 12.42
CA ILE A 26 -7.40 37.17 12.09
C ILE A 26 -7.46 38.58 12.66
N PHE A 27 -6.97 38.78 13.89
CA PHE A 27 -6.85 40.11 14.48
C PHE A 27 -6.00 41.05 13.61
N LEU A 28 -4.83 40.57 13.16
CA LEU A 28 -3.96 41.34 12.26
C LEU A 28 -4.61 41.62 10.90
N ILE A 29 -5.27 40.63 10.29
CA ILE A 29 -5.97 40.80 9.00
C ILE A 29 -7.08 41.83 9.12
N ASN A 30 -7.90 41.75 10.17
CA ASN A 30 -8.97 42.74 10.42
C ASN A 30 -8.41 44.14 10.61
N ARG A 31 -7.27 44.26 11.29
CA ARG A 31 -6.57 45.54 11.50
C ARG A 31 -5.99 46.11 10.20
N ILE A 32 -5.34 45.30 9.37
CA ILE A 32 -4.65 45.76 8.16
C ILE A 32 -5.65 46.07 7.04
N PHE A 33 -6.63 45.21 6.82
CA PHE A 33 -7.55 45.32 5.69
C PHE A 33 -8.86 46.05 6.03
N HIS A 34 -9.01 46.54 7.27
CA HIS A 34 -10.25 47.16 7.78
C HIS A 34 -11.51 46.30 7.53
N LYS A 35 -11.34 44.98 7.49
CA LYS A 35 -12.42 44.00 7.35
C LYS A 35 -12.85 43.49 8.73
N LYS A 36 -14.08 42.98 8.81
CA LYS A 36 -14.65 42.38 10.04
C LYS A 36 -14.81 40.87 9.87
N TYR A 37 -13.72 40.15 9.66
CA TYR A 37 -13.77 38.69 9.69
C TYR A 37 -14.10 38.21 11.11
N SER A 38 -14.99 37.22 11.20
CA SER A 38 -15.35 36.60 12.48
C SER A 38 -14.14 35.93 13.12
N GLN A 39 -14.01 36.03 14.44
CA GLN A 39 -13.00 35.28 15.18
C GLN A 39 -13.21 33.77 15.11
N SER A 40 -14.43 33.30 14.81
CA SER A 40 -14.71 31.87 14.64
C SER A 40 -13.93 31.22 13.49
N PHE A 41 -13.45 32.00 12.51
CA PHE A 41 -12.57 31.49 11.45
C PHE A 41 -11.22 30.98 12.01
N SER A 42 -10.83 31.37 13.23
CA SER A 42 -9.60 30.88 13.88
C SER A 42 -9.64 29.39 14.17
N LEU A 43 -10.83 28.79 14.23
CA LEU A 43 -11.03 27.36 14.49
C LEU A 43 -10.77 26.49 13.26
N ILE A 44 -10.72 27.06 12.06
CA ILE A 44 -10.54 26.29 10.82
C ILE A 44 -9.17 25.61 10.82
N LEU A 45 -8.11 26.39 11.07
CA LEU A 45 -6.73 25.90 11.06
C LEU A 45 -6.47 24.76 12.08
N PRO A 46 -6.85 24.87 13.36
CA PRO A 46 -6.64 23.80 14.33
C PRO A 46 -7.48 22.55 14.00
N CYS A 47 -8.71 22.69 13.48
CA CYS A 47 -9.51 21.55 13.02
C CYS A 47 -8.83 20.78 11.87
N PHE A 48 -8.34 21.49 10.84
CA PHE A 48 -7.59 20.85 9.76
C PHE A 48 -6.29 20.20 10.24
N SER A 49 -5.60 20.81 11.21
CA SER A 49 -4.38 20.24 11.79
C SER A 49 -4.63 18.91 12.50
N LEU A 50 -5.75 18.77 13.23
CA LEU A 50 -6.13 17.51 13.87
C LEU A 50 -6.45 16.43 12.84
N ILE A 51 -7.23 16.76 11.81
CA ILE A 51 -7.56 15.83 10.73
C ILE A 51 -6.27 15.33 10.07
N PHE A 52 -5.36 16.25 9.73
CA PHE A 52 -4.08 15.90 9.12
C PHE A 52 -3.21 15.03 10.04
N TYR A 53 -3.15 15.36 11.33
CA TYR A 53 -2.43 14.58 12.34
C TYR A 53 -2.93 13.14 12.44
N PHE A 54 -4.25 12.95 12.53
CA PHE A 54 -4.83 11.60 12.58
C PHE A 54 -4.55 10.81 11.29
N ILE A 55 -4.69 11.44 10.11
CA ILE A 55 -4.38 10.77 8.85
C ILE A 55 -2.92 10.31 8.79
N LEU A 56 -1.98 11.09 9.32
CA LEU A 56 -0.57 10.70 9.33
C LEU A 56 -0.30 9.48 10.23
N ILE A 57 -1.02 9.35 11.35
CA ILE A 57 -0.79 8.27 12.33
C ILE A 57 -1.53 6.99 11.96
N THR A 58 -2.71 7.09 11.33
CA THR A 58 -3.52 5.91 10.97
C THR A 58 -3.05 5.19 9.70
N GLY A 59 -1.99 5.67 9.04
CA GLY A 59 -1.44 5.00 7.86
C GLY A 59 -0.91 5.92 6.77
N GLY A 60 -1.00 7.24 6.94
CA GLY A 60 -0.41 8.21 6.05
C GLY A 60 -1.31 8.65 4.89
N ILE A 61 -0.78 9.55 4.05
CA ILE A 61 -1.45 10.09 2.87
C ILE A 61 -0.85 9.47 1.62
N SER A 62 -1.72 8.96 0.76
CA SER A 62 -1.35 8.47 -0.57
C SER A 62 -1.76 9.46 -1.65
N PHE A 63 -0.83 9.78 -2.56
CA PHE A 63 -1.11 10.59 -3.74
C PHE A 63 -1.38 9.75 -5.00
N LYS A 64 -1.62 8.44 -4.86
CA LYS A 64 -1.88 7.56 -6.03
C LYS A 64 -3.10 8.00 -6.85
N SER A 65 -4.16 8.45 -6.20
CA SER A 65 -5.45 8.76 -6.84
C SER A 65 -5.41 9.99 -7.75
N ILE A 66 -4.42 10.87 -7.57
CA ILE A 66 -4.26 12.08 -8.38
C ILE A 66 -3.27 11.89 -9.55
N ASP A 67 -2.57 10.76 -9.61
CA ASP A 67 -1.62 10.44 -10.69
C ASP A 67 -2.32 9.67 -11.82
N PRO A 68 -2.36 10.20 -13.06
CA PRO A 68 -2.91 9.49 -14.21
C PRO A 68 -2.29 8.10 -14.45
N GLN A 69 -1.00 7.91 -14.14
CA GLN A 69 -0.32 6.60 -14.31
C GLN A 69 -0.90 5.52 -13.39
N TYR A 70 -1.52 5.90 -12.26
CA TYR A 70 -2.21 4.95 -11.39
C TYR A 70 -3.40 4.29 -12.08
N TYR A 71 -4.16 5.03 -12.88
CA TYR A 71 -5.31 4.47 -13.61
C TYR A 71 -4.85 3.61 -14.79
N GLU A 72 -3.75 3.99 -15.44
CA GLU A 72 -3.11 3.16 -16.45
C GLU A 72 -2.63 1.83 -15.84
N PHE A 73 -1.98 1.88 -14.67
CA PHE A 73 -1.61 0.70 -13.89
C PHE A 73 -2.80 -0.22 -13.60
N LYS A 74 -3.91 0.32 -13.05
CA LYS A 74 -5.12 -0.48 -12.77
C LYS A 74 -5.64 -1.18 -14.03
N ARG A 75 -5.65 -0.48 -15.17
CA ARG A 75 -6.07 -1.04 -16.45
C ARG A 75 -5.13 -2.14 -16.93
N LEU A 76 -3.83 -1.95 -16.80
CA LEU A 76 -2.82 -2.95 -17.19
C LEU A 76 -2.90 -4.20 -16.31
N CYS A 77 -3.03 -4.05 -14.99
CA CYS A 77 -3.20 -5.19 -14.09
C CYS A 77 -4.46 -6.01 -14.41
N LYS A 78 -5.57 -5.36 -14.77
CA LYS A 78 -6.78 -6.07 -15.18
C LYS A 78 -6.55 -6.91 -16.45
N LYS A 79 -5.77 -6.42 -17.41
CA LYS A 79 -5.40 -7.19 -18.61
C LYS A 79 -4.41 -8.31 -18.30
N ALA A 80 -3.50 -8.06 -17.38
CA ALA A 80 -2.47 -9.02 -16.98
C ALA A 80 -3.04 -10.29 -16.34
N GLU A 81 -4.23 -10.21 -15.73
CA GLU A 81 -4.97 -11.37 -15.20
C GLU A 81 -5.22 -12.43 -16.29
N ASP A 82 -5.43 -12.00 -17.53
CA ASP A 82 -5.66 -12.87 -18.69
C ASP A 82 -4.35 -13.28 -19.39
N GLU A 83 -3.22 -12.65 -19.08
CA GLU A 83 -1.91 -12.87 -19.72
C GLU A 83 -1.03 -13.84 -18.91
N VAL A 84 -1.54 -15.07 -18.73
CA VAL A 84 -0.79 -16.17 -18.10
C VAL A 84 -0.47 -17.23 -19.16
N THR A 85 0.81 -17.53 -19.34
CA THR A 85 1.26 -18.66 -20.16
C THR A 85 1.55 -19.84 -19.26
N ILE A 86 0.73 -20.89 -19.36
CA ILE A 86 0.86 -22.11 -18.57
C ILE A 86 1.61 -23.15 -19.40
N TYR A 87 2.69 -23.67 -18.85
CA TYR A 87 3.48 -24.75 -19.46
C TYR A 87 3.16 -26.12 -18.85
N ASN A 88 2.71 -26.13 -17.60
CA ASN A 88 2.24 -27.32 -16.93
C ASN A 88 1.01 -26.97 -16.06
N GLU A 89 -0.14 -27.47 -16.52
CA GLU A 89 -1.44 -27.20 -15.91
C GLU A 89 -1.59 -27.84 -14.53
N ASP A 90 -0.99 -29.01 -14.29
CA ASP A 90 -1.11 -29.72 -13.01
C ASP A 90 -0.50 -28.90 -11.87
N TYR A 91 0.70 -28.32 -12.07
CA TYR A 91 1.30 -27.42 -11.06
C TYR A 91 0.54 -26.10 -10.92
N TRP A 92 -0.06 -25.61 -12.01
CA TRP A 92 -0.85 -24.39 -11.99
C TRP A 92 -2.12 -24.56 -11.15
N GLU A 93 -2.87 -25.64 -11.38
CA GLU A 93 -4.09 -25.99 -10.65
C GLU A 93 -3.83 -26.15 -9.15
N ILE A 94 -2.69 -26.75 -8.76
CA ILE A 94 -2.30 -26.89 -7.34
C ILE A 94 -2.18 -25.53 -6.65
N ILE A 95 -1.64 -24.52 -7.34
CA ILE A 95 -1.47 -23.17 -6.77
C ILE A 95 -2.79 -22.42 -6.73
N GLU A 96 -3.64 -22.55 -7.76
CA GLU A 96 -4.97 -21.94 -7.74
C GLU A 96 -5.82 -22.47 -6.59
N LYS A 97 -5.75 -23.77 -6.31
CA LYS A 97 -6.53 -24.45 -5.26
C LYS A 97 -5.78 -24.60 -3.94
N HIS A 98 -4.70 -23.84 -3.72
CA HIS A 98 -3.82 -24.03 -2.56
C HIS A 98 -4.57 -23.98 -1.22
N SER A 99 -5.62 -23.14 -1.11
CA SER A 99 -6.44 -22.99 0.10
C SER A 99 -7.25 -24.22 0.44
N ASP A 100 -7.54 -25.06 -0.56
CA ASP A 100 -8.44 -26.20 -0.47
C ASP A 100 -7.67 -27.52 -0.28
N ILE A 101 -6.34 -27.46 -0.29
CA ILE A 101 -5.46 -28.64 -0.21
C ILE A 101 -5.00 -28.83 1.24
N GLU A 102 -5.46 -29.91 1.86
CA GLU A 102 -4.96 -30.35 3.16
C GLU A 102 -3.51 -30.86 3.05
N THR A 103 -2.67 -30.44 3.98
CA THR A 103 -1.25 -30.80 4.01
C THR A 103 -0.85 -31.39 5.36
N ASN A 104 0.26 -32.13 5.36
CA ASN A 104 0.90 -32.58 6.59
C ASN A 104 1.60 -31.43 7.32
N ASP A 105 2.19 -31.70 8.49
CA ASP A 105 2.91 -30.70 9.31
C ASP A 105 4.07 -29.99 8.59
N ARG A 106 4.55 -30.55 7.46
CA ARG A 106 5.61 -29.96 6.63
C ARG A 106 5.06 -29.09 5.50
N GLY A 107 3.74 -28.97 5.36
CA GLY A 107 3.10 -28.28 4.24
C GLY A 107 3.18 -29.05 2.92
N CYS A 108 3.21 -30.39 2.99
CA CYS A 108 3.27 -31.27 1.83
C CYS A 108 2.05 -32.17 1.71
N PHE A 109 1.73 -32.60 0.48
CA PHE A 109 0.69 -33.57 0.17
C PHE A 109 1.10 -34.45 -1.01
N TYR A 110 0.53 -35.65 -1.12
CA TYR A 110 0.80 -36.52 -2.27
C TYR A 110 -0.15 -36.21 -3.43
N SER A 111 0.39 -35.77 -4.57
CA SER A 111 -0.40 -35.55 -5.79
C SER A 111 -0.53 -36.84 -6.57
N GLN A 112 -1.76 -37.36 -6.71
CA GLN A 112 -2.03 -38.54 -7.53
C GLN A 112 -1.75 -38.28 -9.01
N LYS A 113 -2.06 -37.08 -9.51
CA LYS A 113 -1.82 -36.69 -10.92
C LYS A 113 -0.34 -36.71 -11.27
N LEU A 114 0.48 -36.07 -10.42
CA LEU A 114 1.92 -35.95 -10.63
C LEU A 114 2.70 -37.16 -10.10
N LYS A 115 2.03 -38.09 -9.40
CA LYS A 115 2.60 -39.30 -8.77
C LYS A 115 3.82 -39.00 -7.90
N GLN A 116 3.77 -37.90 -7.16
CA GLN A 116 4.86 -37.45 -6.29
C GLN A 116 4.31 -36.65 -5.11
N GLU A 117 5.12 -36.54 -4.06
CA GLU A 117 4.86 -35.60 -2.97
C GLU A 117 5.16 -34.17 -3.43
N ILE A 118 4.22 -33.27 -3.16
CA ILE A 118 4.30 -31.84 -3.45
C ILE A 118 4.39 -31.09 -2.14
N CYS A 119 5.43 -30.27 -1.99
CA CYS A 119 5.60 -29.39 -0.84
C CYS A 119 5.48 -27.94 -1.26
N PHE A 120 4.61 -27.17 -0.59
CA PHE A 120 4.40 -25.76 -0.96
C PHE A 120 5.67 -24.91 -0.84
N GLY A 121 6.57 -25.25 0.09
CA GLY A 121 7.86 -24.59 0.25
C GLY A 121 8.82 -24.72 -0.95
N ASN A 122 8.57 -25.66 -1.88
CA ASN A 122 9.40 -25.85 -3.07
C ASN A 122 8.96 -24.99 -4.26
N PHE A 123 7.78 -24.36 -4.19
CA PHE A 123 7.37 -23.40 -5.19
C PHE A 123 8.18 -22.12 -5.04
N ASN A 124 8.70 -21.64 -6.16
CA ASN A 124 9.45 -20.40 -6.20
C ASN A 124 9.17 -19.65 -7.49
N TYR A 125 9.62 -18.41 -7.55
CA TYR A 125 9.48 -17.58 -8.73
C TYR A 125 10.74 -16.77 -8.99
N LYS A 126 10.93 -16.38 -10.25
CA LYS A 126 11.93 -15.42 -10.70
C LYS A 126 11.21 -14.30 -11.43
N SER A 127 11.41 -13.07 -10.98
CA SER A 127 10.86 -11.88 -11.63
C SER A 127 11.94 -11.12 -12.38
N CYS A 128 11.63 -10.70 -13.60
CA CYS A 128 12.49 -9.87 -14.43
C CYS A 128 11.72 -8.62 -14.85
N THR A 129 12.32 -7.44 -14.68
CA THR A 129 11.74 -6.19 -15.21
C THR A 129 11.98 -6.12 -16.71
N GLU A 130 10.91 -6.18 -17.50
CA GLU A 130 10.99 -6.06 -18.96
C GLU A 130 11.17 -4.61 -19.40
N TYR A 131 10.39 -3.70 -18.83
CA TYR A 131 10.52 -2.27 -19.09
C TYR A 131 10.10 -1.43 -17.89
N LYS A 132 10.60 -0.20 -17.87
CA LYS A 132 10.23 0.84 -16.92
C LYS A 132 9.91 2.14 -17.64
N ARG A 133 8.71 2.67 -17.41
CA ARG A 133 8.23 3.94 -17.94
C ARG A 133 7.73 4.80 -16.79
N GLY A 134 8.53 5.81 -16.40
CA GLY A 134 8.20 6.66 -15.26
C GLY A 134 8.02 5.84 -13.98
N SER A 135 6.81 5.91 -13.43
CA SER A 135 6.41 5.20 -12.20
C SER A 135 5.96 3.76 -12.46
N LEU A 136 5.73 3.39 -13.72
CA LEU A 136 5.26 2.07 -14.12
C LEU A 136 6.42 1.15 -14.50
N SER A 137 6.36 -0.10 -14.09
CA SER A 137 7.28 -1.16 -14.53
C SER A 137 6.50 -2.40 -14.91
N LYS A 138 6.85 -3.04 -16.02
CA LYS A 138 6.34 -4.35 -16.41
C LYS A 138 7.30 -5.43 -15.96
N LEU A 139 6.75 -6.49 -15.38
CA LEU A 139 7.47 -7.64 -14.86
C LEU A 139 7.05 -8.89 -15.64
N SER A 140 8.03 -9.73 -15.94
CA SER A 140 7.82 -11.13 -16.31
C SER A 140 8.11 -11.98 -15.08
N ILE A 141 7.12 -12.73 -14.61
CA ILE A 141 7.20 -13.57 -13.41
C ILE A 141 7.15 -15.03 -13.86
N LYS A 142 8.31 -15.69 -13.82
CA LYS A 142 8.45 -17.11 -14.13
C LYS A 142 8.31 -17.92 -12.85
N ARG A 143 7.43 -18.91 -12.84
CA ARG A 143 7.15 -19.75 -11.67
C ARG A 143 7.68 -21.16 -11.85
N TYR A 144 8.23 -21.70 -10.77
CA TYR A 144 8.92 -22.98 -10.76
C TYR A 144 8.50 -23.85 -9.57
N TYR A 145 8.53 -25.16 -9.79
CA TYR A 145 8.49 -26.17 -8.73
C TYR A 145 9.71 -27.08 -8.90
N ASN A 146 10.60 -27.16 -7.91
CA ASN A 146 11.84 -27.96 -8.02
C ASN A 146 12.60 -27.75 -9.36
N ASN A 147 12.78 -26.48 -9.76
CA ASN A 147 13.39 -26.05 -11.04
C ASN A 147 12.58 -26.35 -12.32
N ILE A 148 11.40 -26.97 -12.22
CA ILE A 148 10.49 -27.16 -13.36
C ILE A 148 9.72 -25.86 -13.58
N HIS A 149 9.93 -25.21 -14.71
CA HIS A 149 9.19 -24.01 -15.11
C HIS A 149 7.76 -24.39 -15.51
N TYR A 150 6.76 -23.96 -14.74
CA TYR A 150 5.38 -24.38 -14.97
C TYR A 150 4.46 -23.25 -15.46
N ALA A 151 4.78 -21.98 -15.19
CA ALA A 151 4.00 -20.85 -15.69
C ALA A 151 4.85 -19.58 -15.81
N THR A 152 4.49 -18.71 -16.77
CA THR A 152 4.96 -17.33 -16.84
C THR A 152 3.77 -16.38 -16.79
N GLN A 153 3.86 -15.35 -15.97
CA GLN A 153 2.86 -14.32 -15.81
C GLN A 153 3.42 -12.95 -16.09
N ILE A 154 2.57 -12.07 -16.58
CA ILE A 154 2.89 -10.65 -16.63
C ILE A 154 2.38 -9.98 -15.36
N GLY A 155 3.25 -9.18 -14.73
CA GLY A 155 2.91 -8.32 -13.62
C GLY A 155 3.23 -6.86 -13.94
N TYR A 156 2.62 -5.96 -13.20
CA TYR A 156 2.98 -4.55 -13.23
C TYR A 156 3.25 -4.05 -11.81
N ASN A 157 4.20 -3.15 -11.70
CA ASN A 157 4.48 -2.38 -10.49
C ASN A 157 4.22 -0.91 -10.77
N TYR A 158 3.65 -0.23 -9.79
CA TYR A 158 3.45 1.22 -9.83
C TYR A 158 4.05 1.85 -8.57
N LYS A 159 5.08 2.69 -8.77
CA LYS A 159 5.70 3.47 -7.72
C LYS A 159 4.97 4.80 -7.57
N TYR A 160 4.52 5.12 -6.35
CA TYR A 160 3.79 6.36 -6.08
C TYR A 160 4.34 7.07 -4.86
N SER A 161 4.08 8.37 -4.83
CA SER A 161 4.47 9.24 -3.72
C SER A 161 3.37 9.29 -2.66
N GLY A 162 3.78 9.50 -1.43
CA GLY A 162 2.90 9.67 -0.29
C GLY A 162 3.69 10.12 0.93
N LEU A 163 3.02 10.24 2.06
CA LEU A 163 3.63 10.49 3.36
C LEU A 163 3.15 9.41 4.32
N TYR A 164 4.02 8.46 4.61
CA TYR A 164 3.71 7.32 5.48
C TYR A 164 4.57 7.42 6.71
N LEU A 165 3.93 7.43 7.88
CA LEU A 165 4.61 7.19 9.14
C LEU A 165 4.65 5.69 9.34
N LYS A 166 5.86 5.10 9.38
CA LYS A 166 6.07 3.69 9.70
C LYS A 166 6.90 3.58 10.96
N GLY A 167 6.72 2.49 11.68
CA GLY A 167 7.55 2.18 12.83
C GLY A 167 7.21 0.79 13.35
N ASP A 168 8.20 0.14 13.94
CA ASP A 168 7.97 -0.98 14.85
C ASP A 168 8.44 -0.56 16.25
N GLU A 169 7.96 -1.28 17.26
CA GLU A 169 8.19 -0.96 18.68
C GLU A 169 9.69 -1.00 19.09
N SER A 170 10.57 -1.60 18.28
CA SER A 170 12.01 -1.76 18.52
C SER A 170 12.92 -0.90 17.62
N ALA A 171 12.44 -0.47 16.44
CA ALA A 171 13.20 0.30 15.45
C ALA A 171 12.83 1.80 15.42
N GLY A 172 11.74 2.18 16.08
CA GLY A 172 11.26 3.56 16.14
C GLY A 172 10.55 4.04 14.86
N TRP A 173 10.11 5.30 14.88
CA TRP A 173 9.31 5.89 13.81
C TRP A 173 10.20 6.50 12.71
N HIS A 174 9.87 6.22 11.46
CA HIS A 174 10.52 6.82 10.30
C HIS A 174 9.52 7.19 9.21
N TRP A 175 9.88 8.20 8.43
CA TRP A 175 9.09 8.67 7.31
C TRP A 175 9.43 7.92 6.03
N LYS A 176 8.39 7.46 5.32
CA LYS A 176 8.52 6.94 3.96
C LYS A 176 7.74 7.83 3.00
N THR A 177 8.40 8.28 1.94
CA THR A 177 7.82 9.23 0.96
C THR A 177 7.33 8.57 -0.33
N SER A 178 7.59 7.28 -0.49
CA SER A 178 7.15 6.53 -1.67
C SER A 178 6.80 5.10 -1.30
N ASN A 179 5.91 4.50 -2.08
CA ASN A 179 5.58 3.10 -1.95
C ASN A 179 5.39 2.47 -3.34
N ILE A 180 5.29 1.14 -3.39
CA ILE A 180 5.08 0.39 -4.63
C ILE A 180 3.78 -0.39 -4.46
N LEU A 181 2.92 -0.30 -5.46
CA LEU A 181 1.74 -1.14 -5.62
C LEU A 181 2.03 -2.20 -6.68
N ILE A 182 1.63 -3.44 -6.39
CA ILE A 182 1.66 -4.56 -7.33
C ILE A 182 0.23 -4.94 -7.72
N CYS A 183 0.06 -5.67 -8.83
CA CYS A 183 -1.28 -6.06 -9.28
C CYS A 183 -2.06 -6.89 -8.25
N GLU A 184 -1.37 -7.66 -7.40
CA GLU A 184 -1.97 -8.47 -6.35
C GLU A 184 -2.59 -7.62 -5.23
N ASP A 185 -2.00 -6.47 -4.90
CA ASP A 185 -2.55 -5.53 -3.92
C ASP A 185 -3.94 -5.02 -4.35
N LEU A 186 -4.15 -4.81 -5.66
CA LEU A 186 -5.44 -4.37 -6.21
C LEU A 186 -6.53 -5.43 -6.12
N LYS A 187 -6.18 -6.72 -6.07
CA LYS A 187 -7.15 -7.81 -5.88
C LYS A 187 -7.65 -7.81 -4.44
N ASN A 188 -6.74 -7.63 -3.49
CA ASN A 188 -7.05 -7.58 -2.06
C ASN A 188 -7.90 -6.34 -1.70
N GLU A 189 -7.73 -5.21 -2.40
CA GLU A 189 -8.57 -4.01 -2.21
C GLU A 189 -10.05 -4.22 -2.61
N LYS A 190 -10.39 -5.22 -3.43
CA LYS A 190 -11.79 -5.50 -3.85
C LYS A 190 -12.52 -6.50 -2.94
N GLY A 191 -11.80 -7.15 -2.01
CA GLY A 191 -12.33 -8.17 -1.11
C GLY A 191 -12.89 -7.63 0.22
N HIS A 192 -12.87 -6.32 0.41
CA HIS A 192 -13.47 -5.58 1.53
C HIS A 192 -14.63 -4.71 1.04
#